data_AF-A0ABD3BC35-F1
#
_entry.id   AF-A0ABD3BC35-F1
#
_cell.length_a   1.000
_cell.length_b   1.000
_cell.length_c   1.000
_cell.angle_alpha   90.00
_cell.angle_beta   90.00
_cell.angle_gamma   90.00
#
_symmetry.space_group_name_H-M   'P 1'
#
loop_
_entity.id
_entity.type
_entity.pdbx_description
1 polymer ?
#
loop_
_entity_poly.entity_id
_entity_poly.type
_entity_poly.pdbx_seq_one_letter_code
_entity_poly.pdbx_strand_id
1 'polypeptide(L)' 'MTLFDYYQIILLLLLFTFPLYLLNIKRQNKGSAPTNWPIVGMFPSIIPNIHRIHDFITQVLNETGGTFEFKGPRLAN' A
#
# COMPACT_ATOMS: atom_id res chain seq x y z
N MET A 1 24.05 -12.63 -25.86
CA MET A 1 23.52 -13.52 -24.81
C MET A 1 23.44 -12.86 -23.43
N THR A 2 24.13 -11.74 -23.17
CA THR A 2 24.18 -11.09 -21.84
C THR A 2 22.98 -10.20 -21.48
N LEU A 3 22.28 -9.64 -22.48
CA LEU A 3 21.15 -8.72 -22.26
C LEU A 3 19.91 -9.42 -21.71
N PHE A 4 19.62 -10.63 -22.22
CA PHE A 4 18.48 -11.44 -21.77
C PHE A 4 18.65 -11.89 -20.32
N ASP A 5 19.84 -12.38 -19.96
CA ASP A 5 20.17 -12.81 -18.60
C ASP A 5 20.06 -11.64 -17.61
N TYR A 6 20.48 -10.43 -18.01
CA TYR A 6 20.35 -9.24 -17.17
C TYR A 6 18.88 -8.88 -16.86
N TYR A 7 18.01 -8.90 -17.88
CA TYR A 7 16.57 -8.69 -17.68
C TYR A 7 15.95 -9.75 -16.78
N GLN A 8 16.36 -11.00 -16.94
CA GLN A 8 15.85 -12.12 -16.16
C GLN A 8 16.23 -11.98 -14.67
N ILE A 9 17.46 -11.56 -14.38
CA ILE A 9 17.93 -11.28 -13.02
C ILE A 9 17.16 -10.10 -12.39
N ILE A 10 16.96 -9.01 -13.13
CA ILE A 10 16.16 -7.86 -12.64
C ILE A 10 14.72 -8.28 -12.35
N LEU A 11 14.11 -9.04 -13.24
CA LEU A 11 12.72 -9.48 -13.08
C LEU A 11 12.56 -10.39 -11.86
N LEU A 12 13.54 -11.28 -11.63
CA LEU A 12 13.56 -12.15 -10.46
C LEU A 12 13.72 -11.32 -9.17
N LEU A 13 14.64 -10.35 -9.16
CA LEU A 13 14.83 -9.45 -8.02
C LEU A 13 13.55 -8.67 -7.71
N LEU A 14 12.88 -8.12 -8.72
CA LEU A 14 11.62 -7.41 -8.57
C LEU A 14 10.53 -8.33 -8.02
N LEU A 15 10.42 -9.55 -8.55
CA LEU A 15 9.43 -10.54 -8.13
C LEU A 15 9.59 -10.98 -6.68
N PHE A 16 10.82 -11.03 -6.15
CA PHE A 16 11.07 -11.38 -4.75
C PHE A 16 10.93 -10.17 -3.81
N THR A 17 11.44 -9.01 -4.20
CA THR A 17 11.43 -7.81 -3.34
C THR A 17 10.04 -7.19 -3.23
N PHE A 18 9.26 -7.20 -4.31
CA PHE A 18 7.91 -6.64 -4.34
C PHE A 18 6.96 -7.27 -3.30
N PRO A 19 6.75 -8.60 -3.23
CA PRO A 19 5.87 -9.20 -2.24
C PRO A 19 6.40 -9.05 -0.81
N LEU A 20 7.72 -9.11 -0.60
CA LEU A 20 8.30 -8.85 0.72
C LEU A 20 8.04 -7.41 1.17
N TYR A 21 8.10 -6.44 0.25
CA TYR A 21 7.73 -5.05 0.50
C TYR A 21 6.24 -4.92 0.83
N LEU A 22 5.35 -5.56 0.06
CA LEU A 22 3.90 -5.60 0.34
C LEU A 22 3.62 -6.20 1.74
N LEU A 23 4.29 -7.29 2.09
CA LEU A 23 4.11 -7.97 3.37
C LEU A 23 4.61 -7.13 4.55
N ASN A 24 5.76 -6.45 4.41
CA ASN A 24 6.27 -5.55 5.44
C ASN A 24 5.30 -4.38 5.67
N ILE A 25 4.75 -3.80 4.59
CA ILE A 25 3.72 -2.76 4.66
C ILE A 25 2.46 -3.24 5.37
N LYS A 26 1.97 -4.44 5.02
CA LYS A 26 0.83 -5.04 5.70
C LYS A 26 1.13 -5.31 7.18
N ARG A 27 2.34 -5.75 7.51
CA ARG A 27 2.76 -6.06 8.88
C ARG A 27 2.92 -4.80 9.75
N GLN A 28 3.28 -3.67 9.14
CA GLN A 28 3.33 -2.38 9.84
C GLN A 28 1.93 -1.81 10.08
N ASN A 29 0.93 -2.17 9.26
CA ASN A 29 -0.47 -1.86 9.52
C ASN A 29 -1.13 -2.94 10.37
N LYS A 30 -0.79 -2.95 11.66
CA LYS A 30 -1.52 -3.75 12.65
C LYS A 30 -2.90 -3.17 13.01
N GLY A 31 -3.23 -1.98 12.52
CA GLY A 31 -4.55 -1.36 12.65
C GLY A 31 -5.29 -1.27 11.32
N SER A 32 -6.52 -0.80 11.38
CA SER A 32 -7.37 -0.47 10.22
C SER A 32 -6.87 0.73 9.43
N ALA A 33 -5.95 1.51 10.01
CA ALA A 33 -5.33 2.65 9.37
C ALA A 33 -4.77 2.28 7.98
N PRO A 34 -5.13 3.02 6.93
CA PRO A 34 -4.60 2.76 5.60
C PRO A 34 -3.11 3.14 5.54
N THR A 35 -2.33 2.28 4.87
CA THR A 35 -0.90 2.48 4.67
C THR A 35 -0.65 3.76 3.89
N ASN A 36 0.20 4.65 4.39
CA ASN A 36 0.69 5.75 3.57
C ASN A 36 1.79 5.26 2.61
N TRP A 37 1.48 5.11 1.33
CA TRP A 37 2.46 4.79 0.30
C TRP A 37 3.18 6.06 -0.18
N PRO A 38 4.47 5.99 -0.49
CA PRO A 38 5.26 7.17 -0.85
C PRO A 38 4.79 7.89 -2.12
N ILE A 39 4.16 7.18 -3.07
CA ILE A 39 3.71 7.75 -4.36
C ILE A 39 2.18 7.87 -4.40
N VAL A 40 1.48 6.78 -4.11
CA VAL A 40 0.02 6.69 -4.25
C VAL A 40 -0.75 7.06 -2.96
N GLY A 41 -0.04 7.44 -1.90
CA GLY A 41 -0.64 7.78 -0.61
C GLY A 41 -1.38 6.59 -0.01
N MET A 42 -2.51 6.86 0.65
CA MET A 42 -3.34 5.86 1.34
C MET A 42 -4.34 5.14 0.43
N PHE A 43 -4.31 5.43 -0.87
CA PHE A 43 -5.25 4.91 -1.88
C PHE A 43 -5.22 3.39 -2.10
N PRO A 44 -4.06 2.72 -2.25
CA PRO A 44 -4.03 1.29 -2.56
C PRO A 44 -4.54 0.40 -1.41
N SER A 45 -4.65 0.94 -0.20
CA SER A 45 -5.27 0.26 0.95
C SER A 45 -6.80 0.18 0.84
N ILE A 46 -7.41 1.11 0.10
CA ILE A 46 -8.87 1.22 -0.07
C ILE A 46 -9.36 0.30 -1.19
N ILE A 47 -8.56 0.10 -2.25
CA ILE A 47 -8.91 -0.73 -3.42
C ILE A 47 -9.44 -2.13 -3.03
N PRO A 48 -8.77 -2.92 -2.17
CA PRO A 48 -9.29 -4.25 -1.80
C PRO A 48 -10.51 -4.19 -0.88
N ASN A 49 -10.73 -3.08 -0.17
CA ASN A 49 -11.85 -2.87 0.75
C ASN A 49 -12.99 -2.06 0.13
N ILE A 50 -12.95 -1.77 -1.19
CA ILE A 50 -13.93 -0.91 -1.85
C ILE A 50 -15.36 -1.47 -1.77
N HIS A 51 -15.49 -2.80 -1.76
CA HIS A 51 -16.75 -3.50 -1.58
C HIS A 51 -17.39 -3.24 -0.20
N ARG A 52 -16.57 -2.89 0.81
CA ARG A 52 -17.00 -2.57 2.18
C ARG A 52 -16.43 -1.22 2.63
N ILE A 53 -16.38 -0.25 1.73
CA ILE A 53 -15.70 1.02 1.97
C ILE A 53 -16.30 1.78 3.17
N HIS A 54 -17.61 1.70 3.36
CA HIS A 54 -18.30 2.32 4.49
C HIS A 54 -17.87 1.72 5.84
N ASP A 55 -17.80 0.39 5.93
CA ASP A 55 -17.33 -0.31 7.12
C ASP A 55 -15.86 0.00 7.38
N PHE A 56 -15.04 0.03 6.32
CA PHE A 56 -13.60 0.34 6.39
C PHE A 56 -13.37 1.76 6.92
N ILE A 57 -14.06 2.77 6.38
CA ILE A 57 -13.94 4.16 6.85
C ILE A 57 -14.40 4.26 8.30
N THR A 58 -15.52 3.61 8.66
CA THR A 58 -16.04 3.61 10.04
C THR A 58 -15.03 2.99 11.01
N GLN A 59 -14.38 1.89 10.62
CA GLN A 59 -13.36 1.23 11.43
C GLN A 59 -12.12 2.10 11.62
N VAL A 60 -11.64 2.75 10.54
CA VAL A 60 -10.54 3.72 10.60
C VAL A 60 -10.88 4.88 11.54
N LEU A 61 -12.07 5.44 11.40
CA LEU A 61 -12.51 6.59 12.20
C LEU A 61 -12.68 6.22 13.68
N ASN A 62 -13.18 5.02 13.96
CA ASN A 62 -13.32 4.50 15.31
C ASN A 62 -11.95 4.27 15.97
N GLU A 63 -10.97 3.76 15.22
CA GLU A 63 -9.61 3.57 15.72
C GLU A 63 -8.83 4.89 15.91
N THR A 64 -9.13 5.92 15.12
CA THR A 64 -8.41 7.20 15.18
C THR A 64 -9.10 8.25 16.06
N GLY A 65 -10.17 7.86 16.78
CA GLY A 65 -10.87 8.75 17.71
C GLY A 65 -11.74 9.82 17.04
N GLY A 66 -12.25 9.54 15.82
CA GLY A 66 -13.21 10.40 15.12
C GLY A 66 -12.62 11.32 14.06
N THR A 67 -11.29 11.53 14.06
CA THR A 67 -10.61 12.36 13.06
C THR A 67 -9.55 11.52 12.34
N PHE A 68 -9.61 11.49 11.01
CA PHE A 68 -8.63 10.78 10.19
C PHE A 68 -8.17 11.65 9.02
N GLU A 69 -6.86 11.88 8.92
CA GLU A 69 -6.25 12.61 7.81
C GLU A 69 -5.90 11.64 6.68
N PHE A 70 -6.69 11.64 5.61
CA PHE A 70 -6.41 10.85 4.43
C PHE A 70 -5.34 11.52 3.56
N LYS A 71 -4.17 10.89 3.45
CA LYS A 71 -3.09 11.35 2.57
C LYS A 71 -3.28 10.77 1.18
N GLY A 72 -3.70 11.60 0.23
CA GLY A 72 -3.84 11.23 -1.18
C GLY A 72 -2.49 11.06 -1.90
N PRO A 73 -2.52 10.58 -3.15
CA PRO A 73 -1.33 10.51 -4.00
C PRO A 73 -0.69 11.90 -4.13
N ARG A 74 0.63 11.97 -3.96
CA ARG A 74 1.36 13.23 -4.11
C ARG A 74 1.56 13.51 -5.60
N LEU A 75 0.63 14.25 -6.19
CA LEU A 75 0.63 14.61 -7.61
C LEU A 75 1.45 15.87 -7.93
N ALA A 76 1.93 16.59 -6.91
CA ALA A 76 2.78 17.77 -7.06
C ALA A 76 3.83 17.83 -5.93
N ASN A 77 5.04 18.28 -6.29
CA ASN A 77 6.12 18.55 -5.35
C ASN A 77 5.94 19.92 -4.71
#